data_AF-A0A850R3N0-F1
#
_entry.id   AF-A0A850R3N0-F1
#
_cell.length_a   1.000
_cell.length_b   1.000
_cell.length_c   1.000
_cell.angle_alpha   90.00
_cell.angle_beta   90.00
_cell.angle_gamma   90.00
#
_symmetry.space_group_name_H-M   'P 1'
#
loop_
_entity.id
_entity.type
_entity.pdbx_description
1 polymer ?
#
loop_
_entity_poly.entity_id
_entity_poly.type
_entity_poly.pdbx_seq_one_letter_code
_entity_poly.pdbx_strand_id
1 'polypeptide(L)'
;MNLYEQAQLANRHKKSGKNKAVVKYMVRALIHAAQFKRMSAYFHQGNRLKLFEKQPNFVTKCITPYLRDGFTKDQRVDILINHYQWFEQVFTAQAQCAIYQDNVVLCELSIDEERYFVTLSFERNSRKEGELTLSLCDEQHNKYYVIAFTYIAGDFYIGCMQGGTNDNGFSRKFTKAFYGLRPKSFMVETM
;
A
#
# COMPACT_ATOMS: atom_id res chain seq x y z
N MET A 1 -5.40 -0.39 -24.86
CA MET A 1 -6.64 -0.30 -24.06
C MET A 1 -7.14 1.14 -24.07
N ASN A 2 -8.33 1.38 -24.60
CA ASN A 2 -8.94 2.73 -24.65
C ASN A 2 -9.42 3.17 -23.24
N LEU A 3 -9.70 4.46 -23.05
CA LEU A 3 -10.06 5.00 -21.72
C LEU A 3 -11.30 4.34 -21.11
N TYR A 4 -12.28 3.95 -21.94
CA TYR A 4 -13.50 3.30 -21.47
C TYR A 4 -13.23 1.89 -20.93
N GLU A 5 -12.45 1.09 -21.64
CA GLU A 5 -11.98 -0.22 -21.21
C GLU A 5 -11.19 -0.13 -19.90
N GLN A 6 -10.27 0.84 -19.80
CA GLN A 6 -9.53 1.10 -18.56
C GLN A 6 -10.48 1.41 -17.41
N ALA A 7 -11.49 2.25 -17.65
CA ALA A 7 -12.47 2.63 -16.63
C ALA A 7 -13.35 1.44 -16.20
N GLN A 8 -13.73 0.57 -17.13
CA GLN A 8 -14.47 -0.66 -16.81
C GLN A 8 -13.62 -1.61 -15.97
N LEU A 9 -12.37 -1.85 -16.37
CA LEU A 9 -11.42 -2.71 -15.66
C LEU A 9 -11.16 -2.18 -14.23
N ALA A 10 -10.90 -0.88 -14.11
CA ALA A 10 -10.67 -0.19 -12.84
C ALA A 10 -11.84 -0.33 -11.84
N ASN A 11 -13.06 -0.53 -12.35
CA ASN A 11 -14.29 -0.65 -11.56
C ASN A 11 -14.93 -2.03 -11.63
N ARG A 12 -14.22 -3.06 -12.11
CA ARG A 12 -14.78 -4.41 -12.31
C ARG A 12 -15.38 -5.03 -11.04
N HIS A 13 -14.80 -4.74 -9.88
CA HIS A 13 -15.20 -5.29 -8.59
C HIS A 13 -16.45 -4.62 -7.98
N LYS A 14 -16.98 -3.54 -8.57
CA LYS A 14 -18.16 -2.86 -8.02
C LYS A 14 -19.44 -3.64 -8.33
N LYS A 15 -20.11 -4.10 -7.27
CA LYS A 15 -21.43 -4.77 -7.35
C LYS A 15 -22.59 -3.81 -7.65
N SER A 16 -22.51 -2.55 -7.19
CA SER A 16 -23.54 -1.53 -7.42
C SER A 16 -22.92 -0.18 -7.83
N GLY A 17 -23.66 0.62 -8.61
CA GLY A 17 -23.22 1.94 -9.06
C GLY A 17 -22.00 1.92 -9.99
N LYS A 18 -21.77 0.81 -10.71
CA LYS A 18 -20.62 0.63 -11.62
C LYS A 18 -20.57 1.70 -12.70
N ASN A 19 -21.68 1.97 -13.38
CA ASN A 19 -21.74 2.98 -14.46
C ASN A 19 -21.35 4.37 -13.95
N LYS A 20 -21.88 4.79 -12.79
CA LYS A 20 -21.50 6.05 -12.15
C LYS A 20 -20.00 6.10 -11.83
N ALA A 21 -19.41 4.98 -11.41
CA ALA A 21 -17.98 4.90 -11.11
C ALA A 21 -17.11 4.92 -12.37
N VAL A 22 -17.53 4.25 -13.45
CA VAL A 22 -16.88 4.28 -14.77
C VAL A 22 -16.91 5.69 -15.34
N VAL A 23 -18.07 6.35 -15.37
CA VAL A 23 -18.20 7.75 -15.81
C VAL A 23 -17.33 8.67 -14.96
N LYS A 24 -17.37 8.54 -13.62
CA LYS A 24 -16.53 9.33 -12.71
C LYS A 24 -15.03 9.12 -12.96
N TYR A 25 -14.61 7.91 -13.29
CA TYR A 25 -13.22 7.61 -13.65
C TYR A 25 -12.83 8.34 -14.94
N MET A 26 -13.64 8.20 -16.00
CA MET A 26 -13.37 8.82 -17.29
C MET A 26 -13.33 10.35 -17.19
N VAL A 27 -14.32 10.96 -16.51
CA VAL A 27 -14.37 12.41 -16.29
C VAL A 27 -13.10 12.89 -15.57
N ARG A 28 -12.65 12.19 -14.53
CA ARG A 28 -11.41 12.54 -13.82
C ARG A 28 -10.17 12.40 -14.69
N ALA A 29 -10.10 11.34 -15.50
CA ALA A 29 -8.99 11.14 -16.43
C ALA A 29 -8.93 12.23 -17.50
N LEU A 30 -10.08 12.73 -17.95
CA LEU A 30 -10.16 13.83 -18.93
C LEU A 30 -9.82 15.19 -18.30
N ILE A 31 -10.38 15.51 -17.12
CA ILE A 31 -10.11 16.78 -16.43
C ILE A 31 -8.63 16.89 -16.01
N HIS A 32 -8.01 15.77 -15.64
CA HIS A 32 -6.60 15.69 -15.22
C HIS A 32 -5.76 14.88 -16.20
N ALA A 33 -5.95 15.14 -17.50
CA ALA A 33 -5.32 14.38 -18.59
C ALA A 33 -3.80 14.35 -18.53
N ALA A 34 -3.16 15.46 -18.14
CA ALA A 34 -1.70 15.53 -17.99
C ALA A 34 -1.20 14.53 -16.93
N GLN A 35 -1.75 14.57 -15.72
CA GLN A 35 -1.36 13.66 -14.64
C GLN A 35 -1.73 12.22 -14.95
N PHE A 36 -2.91 11.99 -15.52
CA PHE A 36 -3.34 10.65 -15.96
C PHE A 36 -2.38 10.06 -16.98
N LYS A 37 -1.96 10.85 -17.99
CA LYS A 37 -1.01 10.41 -19.01
C LYS A 37 0.35 10.09 -18.40
N ARG A 38 0.86 10.93 -17.48
CA ARG A 38 2.13 10.68 -16.77
C ARG A 38 2.09 9.39 -15.95
N MET A 39 1.04 9.21 -15.14
CA MET A 39 0.81 7.98 -14.37
C MET A 39 0.71 6.76 -15.29
N SER A 40 -0.07 6.86 -16.37
CA SER A 40 -0.28 5.76 -17.29
C SER A 40 1.02 5.36 -17.99
N ALA A 41 1.78 6.34 -18.48
CA ALA A 41 3.05 6.10 -19.17
C ALA A 41 4.09 5.45 -18.24
N TYR A 42 4.11 5.84 -16.96
CA TYR A 42 5.03 5.24 -16.01
C TYR A 42 4.55 3.83 -15.62
N PHE A 43 3.33 3.67 -15.11
CA PHE A 43 2.92 2.43 -14.43
C PHE A 43 2.47 1.27 -15.35
N HIS A 44 2.12 1.51 -16.61
CA HIS A 44 1.67 0.44 -17.52
C HIS A 44 2.81 -0.33 -18.21
N GLN A 45 3.85 -0.71 -17.47
CA GLN A 45 4.95 -1.49 -18.03
C GLN A 45 5.67 -2.32 -16.95
N GLY A 46 6.31 -3.41 -17.38
CA GLY A 46 7.08 -4.29 -16.49
C GLY A 46 6.25 -4.85 -15.32
N ASN A 47 6.91 -5.06 -14.18
CA ASN A 47 6.27 -5.62 -12.98
C ASN A 47 5.19 -4.71 -12.37
N ARG A 48 5.22 -3.40 -12.67
CA ARG A 48 4.22 -2.43 -12.17
C ARG A 48 2.81 -2.73 -12.67
N LEU A 49 2.66 -3.51 -13.75
CA LEU A 49 1.35 -4.00 -14.19
C LEU A 49 0.61 -4.79 -13.11
N LYS A 50 1.34 -5.45 -12.20
CA LYS A 50 0.76 -6.21 -11.08
C LYS A 50 0.08 -5.32 -10.04
N LEU A 51 0.44 -4.03 -9.95
CA LEU A 51 -0.23 -3.08 -9.06
C LEU A 51 -1.73 -2.97 -9.36
N PHE A 52 -2.09 -3.10 -10.64
CA PHE A 52 -3.48 -3.03 -11.09
C PHE A 52 -4.29 -4.28 -10.74
N GLU A 53 -3.67 -5.38 -10.33
CA GLU A 53 -4.39 -6.58 -9.88
C GLU A 53 -5.09 -6.31 -8.54
N LYS A 54 -4.34 -5.82 -7.55
CA LYS A 54 -4.86 -5.44 -6.23
C LYS A 54 -5.55 -4.07 -6.23
N GLN A 55 -5.04 -3.12 -7.00
CA GLN A 55 -5.59 -1.77 -7.09
C GLN A 55 -5.91 -1.40 -8.56
N PRO A 56 -7.01 -1.89 -9.15
CA PRO A 56 -7.34 -1.62 -10.55
C PRO A 56 -7.48 -0.13 -10.91
N ASN A 57 -7.76 0.72 -9.93
CA ASN A 57 -7.89 2.17 -10.12
C ASN A 57 -6.58 2.95 -9.84
N PHE A 58 -5.44 2.27 -9.75
CA PHE A 58 -4.15 2.84 -9.36
C PHE A 58 -3.71 4.04 -10.21
N VAL A 59 -3.97 4.05 -11.52
CA VAL A 59 -3.63 5.19 -12.41
C VAL A 59 -4.23 6.50 -11.88
N THR A 60 -5.45 6.44 -11.34
CA THR A 60 -6.17 7.61 -10.83
C THR A 60 -5.84 7.98 -9.40
N LYS A 61 -4.88 7.28 -8.76
CA LYS A 61 -4.51 7.48 -7.35
C LYS A 61 -4.11 8.93 -7.06
N CYS A 62 -3.31 9.54 -7.94
CA CYS A 62 -2.88 10.95 -7.83
C CYS A 62 -4.06 11.96 -7.80
N ILE A 63 -5.24 11.59 -8.33
CA ILE A 63 -6.43 12.45 -8.42
C ILE A 63 -7.34 12.29 -7.17
N THR A 64 -7.08 11.28 -6.35
CA THR A 64 -7.83 11.01 -5.11
C THR A 64 -7.04 11.44 -3.87
N PRO A 65 -7.67 11.51 -2.67
CA PRO A 65 -6.94 11.75 -1.43
C PRO A 65 -5.83 10.71 -1.23
N TYR A 66 -4.64 11.19 -0.86
CA TYR A 66 -3.42 10.38 -0.72
C TYR A 66 -2.41 11.07 0.20
N LEU A 67 -1.90 10.33 1.19
CA LEU A 67 -1.00 10.70 2.29
C LEU A 67 -1.53 11.80 3.21
N ARG A 68 -1.68 13.00 2.67
CA ARG A 68 -2.19 14.16 3.40
C ARG A 68 -2.87 15.15 2.46
N ASP A 69 -3.56 16.11 3.05
CA ASP A 69 -4.00 17.29 2.33
C ASP A 69 -2.80 18.21 1.96
N GLY A 70 -3.07 19.20 1.12
CA GLY A 70 -2.05 20.15 0.66
C GLY A 70 -1.19 19.69 -0.53
N PHE A 71 -1.03 18.39 -0.79
CA PHE A 71 -0.35 17.95 -2.01
C PHE A 71 -1.17 18.22 -3.28
N THR A 72 -0.54 18.87 -4.25
CA THR A 72 -1.05 19.00 -5.61
C THR A 72 -1.06 17.65 -6.32
N LYS A 73 -1.81 17.55 -7.44
CA LYS A 73 -1.87 16.30 -8.22
C LYS A 73 -0.53 15.96 -8.85
N ASP A 74 0.22 16.97 -9.30
CA ASP A 74 1.57 16.78 -9.84
C ASP A 74 2.54 16.29 -8.78
N GLN A 75 2.55 16.89 -7.58
CA GLN A 75 3.37 16.37 -6.46
C GLN A 75 3.03 14.92 -6.12
N ARG A 76 1.75 14.52 -6.17
CA ARG A 76 1.37 13.13 -5.96
C ARG A 76 1.88 12.20 -7.05
N VAL A 77 1.88 12.65 -8.31
CA VAL A 77 2.50 11.88 -9.41
C VAL A 77 3.99 11.71 -9.14
N ASP A 78 4.68 12.78 -8.76
CA ASP A 78 6.13 12.76 -8.50
C ASP A 78 6.48 11.86 -7.31
N ILE A 79 5.71 11.94 -6.21
CA ILE A 79 5.84 11.06 -5.04
C ILE A 79 5.66 9.59 -5.44
N LEU A 80 4.61 9.27 -6.19
CA LEU A 80 4.36 7.90 -6.63
C LEU A 80 5.50 7.41 -7.53
N ILE A 81 5.93 8.20 -8.51
CA ILE A 81 7.05 7.83 -9.37
C ILE A 81 8.32 7.60 -8.53
N ASN A 82 8.66 8.53 -7.63
CA ASN A 82 9.84 8.44 -6.77
C ASN A 82 9.83 7.19 -5.89
N HIS A 83 8.68 6.88 -5.27
CA HIS A 83 8.53 5.67 -4.46
C HIS A 83 8.84 4.41 -5.27
N TYR A 84 8.24 4.27 -6.46
CA TYR A 84 8.42 3.05 -7.25
C TYR A 84 9.77 2.98 -7.96
N GLN A 85 10.44 4.10 -8.23
CA GLN A 85 11.84 4.11 -8.65
C GLN A 85 12.74 3.54 -7.54
N TRP A 86 12.58 4.03 -6.31
CA TRP A 86 13.29 3.49 -5.15
C TRP A 86 12.99 2.01 -4.93
N PHE A 87 11.71 1.62 -4.99
CA PHE A 87 11.30 0.24 -4.83
C PHE A 87 11.94 -0.70 -5.85
N GLU A 88 11.97 -0.29 -7.12
CA GLU A 88 12.61 -1.06 -8.20
C GLU A 88 14.13 -1.12 -8.08
N GLN A 89 14.76 -0.14 -7.42
CA GLN A 89 16.20 -0.13 -7.13
C GLN A 89 16.56 -1.05 -5.96
N VAL A 90 15.71 -1.13 -4.94
CA VAL A 90 15.96 -1.91 -3.71
C VAL A 90 15.62 -3.39 -3.88
N PHE A 91 14.50 -3.71 -4.54
CA PHE A 91 14.00 -5.07 -4.62
C PHE A 91 14.24 -5.70 -5.98
N THR A 92 14.64 -6.98 -6.00
CA THR A 92 14.75 -7.77 -7.23
C THR A 92 13.39 -7.90 -7.93
N ALA A 93 13.39 -8.14 -9.25
CA ALA A 93 12.15 -8.31 -10.01
C ALA A 93 11.21 -9.40 -9.42
N GLN A 94 11.78 -10.48 -8.87
CA GLN A 94 11.01 -11.53 -8.20
C GLN A 94 10.40 -11.02 -6.88
N ALA A 95 11.18 -10.32 -6.05
CA ALA A 95 10.68 -9.74 -4.81
C ALA A 95 9.60 -8.68 -5.06
N GLN A 96 9.76 -7.83 -6.08
CA GLN A 96 8.73 -6.86 -6.49
C GLN A 96 7.40 -7.55 -6.78
N CYS A 97 7.43 -8.63 -7.57
CA CYS A 97 6.25 -9.42 -7.89
C CYS A 97 5.58 -10.00 -6.64
N ALA A 98 6.37 -10.59 -5.74
CA ALA A 98 5.88 -11.18 -4.51
C ALA A 98 5.24 -10.13 -3.60
N ILE A 99 5.86 -8.97 -3.41
CA ILE A 99 5.33 -7.88 -2.57
C ILE A 99 4.02 -7.31 -3.14
N TYR A 100 3.91 -7.21 -4.47
CA TYR A 100 2.68 -6.74 -5.11
C TYR A 100 1.52 -7.70 -4.94
N GLN A 101 1.78 -9.01 -4.90
CA GLN A 101 0.74 -10.05 -4.94
C GLN A 101 0.43 -10.62 -3.55
N ASP A 102 1.42 -10.74 -2.68
CA ASP A 102 1.35 -11.47 -1.41
C ASP A 102 1.91 -10.67 -0.23
N ASN A 103 2.00 -11.33 0.93
CA ASN A 103 2.69 -10.83 2.12
C ASN A 103 4.04 -11.52 2.23
N VAL A 104 5.13 -10.77 2.07
CA VAL A 104 6.49 -11.30 2.17
C VAL A 104 6.93 -11.25 3.63
N VAL A 105 7.26 -12.40 4.22
CA VAL A 105 7.81 -12.47 5.58
C VAL A 105 9.21 -11.88 5.60
N LEU A 106 9.41 -10.85 6.43
CA LEU A 106 10.72 -10.23 6.68
C LEU A 106 11.37 -10.79 7.94
N CYS A 107 10.57 -11.09 8.96
CA CYS A 107 11.04 -11.56 10.25
C CYS A 107 9.98 -12.48 10.88
N GLU A 108 10.44 -13.54 11.53
CA GLU A 108 9.65 -14.43 12.38
C GLU A 108 10.04 -14.17 13.84
N LEU A 109 9.03 -14.09 14.71
CA LEU A 109 9.16 -13.87 16.14
C LEU A 109 8.44 -15.00 16.86
N SER A 110 8.98 -15.44 17.99
CA SER A 110 8.34 -16.44 18.84
C SER A 110 8.05 -15.83 20.20
N ILE A 111 6.80 -15.97 20.67
CA ILE A 111 6.40 -15.57 22.02
C ILE A 111 5.68 -16.74 22.68
N ASP A 112 6.35 -17.35 23.66
CA ASP A 112 5.98 -18.65 24.21
C ASP A 112 5.96 -19.71 23.09
N GLU A 113 4.84 -20.42 22.90
CA GLU A 113 4.66 -21.42 21.83
C GLU A 113 4.03 -20.83 20.54
N GLU A 114 3.75 -19.52 20.50
CA GLU A 114 3.10 -18.87 19.36
C GLU A 114 4.11 -18.16 18.46
N ARG A 115 3.87 -18.25 17.13
CA ARG A 115 4.67 -17.58 16.11
C ARG A 115 3.95 -16.34 15.56
N TYR A 116 4.75 -15.30 15.37
CA TYR A 116 4.35 -14.01 14.82
C TYR A 116 5.30 -13.62 13.70
N PHE A 117 4.80 -12.79 12.78
CA PHE A 117 5.55 -12.42 11.58
C PHE A 117 5.47 -10.93 11.35
N VAL A 118 6.61 -10.34 11.01
CA VAL A 118 6.67 -9.03 10.37
C VAL A 118 6.67 -9.28 8.86
N THR A 119 5.69 -8.73 8.18
CA THR A 119 5.48 -8.92 6.73
C THR A 119 5.47 -7.61 5.99
N LEU A 120 5.95 -7.61 4.74
CA LEU A 120 5.90 -6.50 3.80
C LEU A 120 4.95 -6.81 2.64
N SER A 121 4.03 -5.90 2.35
CA SER A 121 3.06 -6.08 1.27
C SER A 121 2.56 -4.78 0.66
N PHE A 122 2.02 -4.89 -0.56
CA PHE A 122 1.20 -3.86 -1.20
C PHE A 122 -0.29 -4.09 -0.87
N GLU A 123 -0.89 -3.19 -0.08
CA GLU A 123 -2.23 -3.38 0.49
C GLU A 123 -3.28 -2.40 -0.02
N ARG A 124 -4.47 -2.91 -0.31
CA ARG A 124 -5.59 -2.08 -0.82
C ARG A 124 -6.25 -1.25 0.28
N ASN A 125 -6.26 -1.74 1.52
CA ASN A 125 -6.92 -1.08 2.64
C ASN A 125 -6.16 0.18 3.07
N SER A 126 -4.83 0.14 2.99
CA SER A 126 -3.94 1.27 3.32
C SER A 126 -3.64 2.19 2.13
N ARG A 127 -4.33 2.03 0.99
CA ARG A 127 -3.98 2.72 -0.26
C ARG A 127 -3.95 4.24 -0.20
N LYS A 128 -4.63 4.86 0.77
CA LYS A 128 -4.60 6.32 0.95
C LYS A 128 -3.47 6.77 1.87
N GLU A 129 -2.97 5.87 2.70
CA GLU A 129 -2.02 6.15 3.78
C GLU A 129 -0.59 5.73 3.42
N GLY A 130 -0.40 4.96 2.33
CA GLY A 130 0.92 4.57 1.88
C GLY A 130 0.91 3.76 0.57
N GLU A 131 2.10 3.38 0.13
CA GLU A 131 2.31 2.44 -0.97
C GLU A 131 2.62 1.05 -0.44
N LEU A 132 3.56 0.94 0.50
CA LEU A 132 3.91 -0.31 1.14
C LEU A 132 3.32 -0.37 2.54
N THR A 133 3.19 -1.59 3.04
CA THR A 133 2.63 -1.87 4.35
C THR A 133 3.48 -2.89 5.07
N LEU A 134 3.96 -2.53 6.26
CA LEU A 134 4.50 -3.48 7.23
C LEU A 134 3.39 -3.92 8.16
N SER A 135 3.26 -5.23 8.37
CA SER A 135 2.26 -5.79 9.28
C SER A 135 2.91 -6.75 10.27
N LEU A 136 2.53 -6.63 11.54
CA LEU A 136 2.76 -7.66 12.57
C LEU A 136 1.52 -8.54 12.67
N CYS A 137 1.64 -9.81 12.33
CA CYS A 137 0.53 -10.76 12.31
C CYS A 137 0.89 -12.11 12.93
N ASP A 138 -0.12 -12.90 13.30
CA ASP A 138 0.05 -14.32 13.66
C ASP A 138 0.12 -15.22 12.42
N GLU A 139 0.24 -16.53 12.66
CA GLU A 139 0.17 -17.59 11.64
C GLU A 139 -1.15 -17.61 10.84
N GLN A 140 -2.24 -17.12 11.44
CA GLN A 140 -3.55 -17.02 10.79
C GLN A 140 -3.71 -15.70 10.00
N HIS A 141 -2.63 -14.92 9.88
CA HIS A 141 -2.58 -13.61 9.23
C HIS A 141 -3.49 -12.54 9.86
N ASN A 142 -3.87 -12.70 11.13
CA ASN A 142 -4.55 -11.65 11.87
C ASN A 142 -3.54 -10.53 12.15
N LYS A 143 -3.80 -9.33 11.63
CA LYS A 143 -2.91 -8.18 11.77
C LYS A 143 -3.15 -7.49 13.12
N TYR A 144 -2.13 -7.51 13.97
CA TYR A 144 -2.13 -6.78 15.24
C TYR A 144 -1.71 -5.33 15.06
N TYR A 145 -0.70 -5.09 14.24
CA TYR A 145 -0.21 -3.76 13.92
C TYR A 145 0.11 -3.62 12.44
N VAL A 146 -0.17 -2.43 11.92
CA VAL A 146 0.03 -2.09 10.51
C VAL A 146 0.65 -0.71 10.42
N ILE A 147 1.75 -0.58 9.68
CA ILE A 147 2.34 0.69 9.26
C ILE A 147 2.19 0.81 7.75
N ALA A 148 1.54 1.86 7.27
CA ALA A 148 1.52 2.22 5.86
C ALA A 148 2.52 3.35 5.62
N PHE A 149 3.41 3.17 4.65
CA PHE A 149 4.47 4.12 4.37
C PHE A 149 4.72 4.33 2.87
N THR A 150 5.35 5.46 2.57
CA THR A 150 5.78 5.84 1.23
C THR A 150 7.16 6.47 1.31
N TYR A 151 8.11 5.93 0.56
CA TYR A 151 9.41 6.57 0.33
C TYR A 151 9.25 7.86 -0.49
N ILE A 152 9.80 8.97 0.02
CA ILE A 152 9.80 10.29 -0.63
C ILE A 152 11.20 10.90 -0.46
N ALA A 153 11.96 10.96 -1.54
CA ALA A 153 13.21 11.71 -1.64
C ALA A 153 14.24 11.44 -0.52
N GLY A 154 14.34 10.21 -0.03
CA GLY A 154 15.28 9.81 1.02
C GLY A 154 14.61 9.44 2.34
N ASP A 155 13.39 9.91 2.55
CA ASP A 155 12.65 9.72 3.81
C ASP A 155 11.50 8.73 3.66
N PHE A 156 11.15 8.06 4.76
CA PHE A 156 9.95 7.23 4.84
C PHE A 156 8.81 8.00 5.48
N TYR A 157 7.82 8.36 4.66
CA TYR A 157 6.62 9.03 5.12
C TYR A 157 5.60 8.01 5.62
N ILE A 158 5.29 8.04 6.91
CA ILE A 158 4.28 7.16 7.53
C ILE A 158 2.91 7.87 7.47
N GLY A 159 1.99 7.37 6.65
CA GLY A 159 0.64 7.92 6.59
C GLY A 159 -0.28 7.33 7.65
N CYS A 160 -0.05 6.10 8.10
CA CYS A 160 -0.73 5.58 9.27
C CYS A 160 0.08 4.53 10.05
N MET A 161 -0.20 4.47 11.35
CA MET A 161 0.13 3.33 12.19
C MET A 161 -1.10 2.95 13.02
N GLN A 162 -1.61 1.74 12.77
CA GLN A 162 -2.87 1.26 13.33
C GLN A 162 -2.63 -0.04 14.10
N GLY A 163 -3.18 -0.12 15.30
CA GLY A 163 -3.33 -1.38 16.04
C GLY A 163 -4.72 -1.97 15.80
N GLY A 164 -4.86 -3.28 15.95
CA GLY A 164 -6.16 -3.96 15.94
C GLY A 164 -7.07 -3.39 17.03
N THR A 165 -8.38 -3.29 16.74
CA THR A 165 -9.39 -2.76 17.69
C THR A 165 -9.57 -3.62 18.93
N ASN A 166 -9.29 -4.92 18.84
CA ASN A 166 -9.27 -5.83 19.96
C ASN A 166 -8.09 -6.80 19.77
N ASP A 167 -7.04 -6.61 20.54
CA ASP A 167 -5.80 -7.38 20.41
C ASP A 167 -5.77 -8.60 21.35
N ASN A 168 -6.86 -8.85 22.08
CA ASN A 168 -7.03 -9.95 23.04
C ASN A 168 -5.86 -10.09 24.03
N GLY A 169 -5.24 -8.97 24.43
CA GLY A 169 -4.12 -8.96 25.37
C GLY A 169 -2.74 -9.16 24.72
N PHE A 170 -2.67 -9.26 23.40
CA PHE A 170 -1.43 -9.37 22.63
C PHE A 170 -0.43 -8.28 23.00
N SER A 171 -0.83 -7.01 23.09
CA SER A 171 0.10 -5.92 23.43
C SER A 171 0.79 -6.15 24.76
N ARG A 172 0.06 -6.68 25.76
CA ARG A 172 0.64 -6.97 27.07
C ARG A 172 1.58 -8.16 27.02
N LYS A 173 1.18 -9.24 26.32
CA LYS A 173 2.00 -10.43 26.09
C LYS A 173 3.32 -10.06 25.39
N PHE A 174 3.23 -9.33 24.28
CA PHE A 174 4.36 -8.84 23.51
C PHE A 174 5.27 -7.95 24.35
N THR A 175 4.71 -6.94 25.05
CA THR A 175 5.52 -6.03 25.87
C THR A 175 6.30 -6.77 26.94
N LYS A 176 5.72 -7.81 27.55
CA LYS A 176 6.42 -8.66 28.53
C LYS A 176 7.55 -9.46 27.87
N ALA A 177 7.29 -10.05 26.70
CA ALA A 177 8.27 -10.85 25.97
C ALA A 177 9.45 -10.03 25.42
N PHE A 178 9.20 -8.78 25.06
CA PHE A 178 10.21 -7.85 24.53
C PHE A 178 10.70 -6.85 25.59
N TYR A 179 10.84 -7.31 26.84
CA TYR A 179 11.49 -6.57 27.94
C TYR A 179 10.99 -5.13 28.16
N GLY A 180 9.70 -4.89 27.95
CA GLY A 180 9.06 -3.57 28.10
C GLY A 180 8.85 -2.79 26.80
N LEU A 181 9.37 -3.26 25.67
CA LEU A 181 9.16 -2.65 24.36
C LEU A 181 7.72 -2.89 23.88
N ARG A 182 6.97 -1.81 23.67
CA ARG A 182 5.59 -1.90 23.17
C ARG A 182 5.60 -2.30 21.69
N PRO A 183 4.62 -3.10 21.21
CA PRO A 183 4.57 -3.52 19.81
C PRO A 183 4.58 -2.35 18.82
N LYS A 184 3.89 -1.26 19.15
CA LYS A 184 3.86 -0.05 18.32
C LYS A 184 5.26 0.57 18.14
N SER A 185 6.07 0.58 19.19
CA SER A 185 7.45 1.09 19.14
C SER A 185 8.35 0.12 18.38
N PHE A 186 8.22 -1.18 18.66
CA PHE A 186 8.91 -2.24 17.92
C PHE A 186 8.70 -2.10 16.41
N MET A 187 7.48 -1.87 15.95
CA MET A 187 7.18 -1.74 14.52
C MET A 187 7.90 -0.57 13.85
N VAL A 188 8.14 0.54 14.56
CA VAL A 188 8.90 1.68 14.04
C VAL A 188 10.40 1.41 14.05
N GLU A 189 10.91 0.74 15.09
CA GLU A 189 12.32 0.38 15.20
C GLU A 189 12.74 -0.72 14.21
N THR A 190 11.78 -1.50 13.71
CA THR A 190 12.02 -2.58 12.74
C THR A 190 11.88 -2.13 11.28
N MET A 191 11.55 -0.84 11.03
CA MET A 191 11.52 -0.24 9.69
C MET A 191 12.93 0.11 9.19
#